data_AF-A0A356P7S9-F1
#
_entry.id   AF-A0A356P7S9-F1
#
_cell.length_a   1.000
_cell.length_b   1.000
_cell.length_c   1.000
_cell.angle_alpha   90.00
_cell.angle_beta   90.00
_cell.angle_gamma   90.00
#
_symmetry.space_group_name_H-M   'P 1'
#
loop_
_entity.id
_entity.type
_entity.pdbx_description
1 polymer ?
#
loop_
_entity_poly.entity_id
_entity_poly.type
_entity_poly.pdbx_seq_one_letter_code
_entity_poly.pdbx_strand_id
1 'polypeptide(L)'
;MNIDVQHSLKVTTAECMNCQTCVTSCPKPGALDHQFGHKMIKPLTIIILVMVVFFGSIFASQAAGLYELTPTPLKTGESINYNEVKGYMSIKEASESTKTDLKEFYLKFKIPENVPETTKMKEISKVSEGYDFDQVKASLGTQ
;
A
#
# COMPACT_ATOMS: atom_id res chain seq x y z
N MET A 1 -25.95 26.66 -21.54
CA MET A 1 -25.76 28.03 -21.02
C MET A 1 -24.45 28.55 -21.63
N ASN A 2 -24.46 29.70 -22.30
CA ASN A 2 -23.28 30.24 -23.00
C ASN A 2 -22.73 31.43 -22.21
N ILE A 3 -21.50 31.36 -21.74
CA ILE A 3 -20.89 32.43 -20.96
C ILE A 3 -20.10 33.31 -21.91
N ASP A 4 -20.37 34.61 -21.88
CA ASP A 4 -19.66 35.58 -22.68
C ASP A 4 -18.33 35.96 -22.01
N VAL A 5 -17.29 35.21 -22.37
CA VAL A 5 -15.92 35.44 -21.89
C VAL A 5 -15.26 36.62 -22.62
N GLN A 6 -15.71 36.95 -23.84
CA GLN A 6 -15.06 37.98 -24.67
C GLN A 6 -15.30 39.40 -24.17
N HIS A 7 -16.44 39.65 -23.52
CA HIS A 7 -16.78 40.97 -23.00
C HIS A 7 -16.63 41.09 -21.47
N SER A 8 -16.21 40.03 -20.79
CA SER A 8 -16.12 39.99 -19.33
C SER A 8 -14.68 40.11 -18.82
N LEU A 9 -14.43 41.09 -17.94
CA LEU A 9 -13.12 41.30 -17.32
C LEU A 9 -12.72 40.18 -16.33
N LYS A 10 -13.71 39.50 -15.73
CA LYS A 10 -13.50 38.38 -14.80
C LYS A 10 -14.67 37.40 -14.88
N VAL A 11 -14.37 36.11 -15.01
CA VAL A 11 -15.37 35.03 -15.03
C VAL A 11 -15.08 34.10 -13.86
N THR A 12 -16.00 34.00 -12.89
CA THR A 12 -15.86 33.17 -11.67
C THR A 12 -16.86 32.02 -11.60
N THR A 13 -17.53 31.72 -12.71
CA THR A 13 -18.55 30.66 -12.80
C THR A 13 -17.92 29.27 -12.91
N ALA A 14 -18.52 28.27 -12.25
CA ALA A 14 -18.02 26.88 -12.25
C ALA A 14 -17.87 26.27 -13.66
N GLU A 15 -18.70 26.70 -14.61
CA GLU A 15 -18.65 26.29 -16.02
C GLU A 15 -17.31 26.61 -16.72
N CYS A 16 -16.62 27.69 -16.32
CA CYS A 16 -15.35 28.10 -16.91
C CYS A 16 -14.18 27.19 -16.45
N MET A 17 -14.31 26.58 -15.27
CA MET A 17 -13.32 25.63 -14.74
C MET A 17 -13.36 24.27 -15.46
N ASN A 18 -14.44 23.97 -16.18
CA ASN A 18 -14.65 22.67 -16.80
C ASN A 18 -14.08 22.56 -18.22
N CYS A 19 -14.12 23.62 -19.02
CA CYS A 19 -13.70 23.56 -20.43
C CYS A 19 -12.19 23.66 -20.66
N GLN A 20 -11.42 24.21 -19.69
CA GLN A 20 -9.96 24.41 -19.74
C GLN A 20 -9.41 25.16 -20.96
N THR A 21 -10.26 25.66 -21.88
CA THR A 21 -9.84 26.34 -23.11
C THR A 21 -9.14 27.67 -22.83
N CYS A 22 -9.48 28.34 -21.73
CA CYS A 22 -8.86 29.59 -21.29
C CYS A 22 -7.36 29.43 -21.00
N VAL A 23 -6.92 28.26 -20.52
CA VAL A 23 -5.51 27.92 -20.23
C VAL A 23 -4.64 27.97 -21.49
N THR A 24 -5.23 27.58 -22.63
CA THR A 24 -4.51 27.45 -23.91
C THR A 24 -4.58 28.72 -24.75
N SER A 25 -5.61 29.55 -24.55
CA SER A 25 -5.85 30.75 -25.37
C SER A 25 -5.23 32.02 -24.79
N CYS A 26 -4.92 32.06 -23.49
CA CYS A 26 -4.39 33.25 -22.83
C CYS A 26 -2.95 33.02 -22.31
N PRO A 27 -1.92 33.23 -23.15
CA PRO A 27 -0.51 33.06 -22.76
C PRO A 27 0.03 34.29 -22.01
N LYS A 28 -0.81 34.97 -21.21
CA LYS A 28 -0.38 36.09 -20.38
C LYS A 28 -0.05 35.59 -18.96
N PRO A 29 1.07 36.04 -18.36
CA PRO A 29 1.36 35.72 -16.96
C PRO A 29 0.20 36.20 -16.07
N GLY A 30 -0.27 35.32 -15.19
CA GLY A 30 -1.42 35.58 -14.29
C GLY A 30 -2.79 35.15 -14.81
N ALA A 31 -2.90 34.62 -16.04
CA ALA A 31 -4.17 34.15 -16.61
C ALA A 31 -4.78 32.92 -15.90
N LEU A 32 -3.98 32.22 -15.09
CA LEU A 32 -4.36 30.99 -14.37
C LEU A 32 -4.02 31.03 -12.89
N ASP A 33 -3.86 32.22 -12.33
CA ASP A 33 -3.62 32.31 -10.89
C ASP A 33 -4.88 31.91 -10.13
N HIS A 34 -4.74 30.88 -9.30
CA HIS A 34 -5.79 30.44 -8.39
C HIS A 34 -5.97 31.51 -7.30
N GLN A 35 -7.00 32.33 -7.47
CA GLN A 35 -7.40 33.35 -6.51
C GLN A 35 -8.56 32.81 -5.66
N PHE A 36 -8.32 32.62 -4.37
CA PHE A 36 -9.37 32.28 -3.41
C PHE A 36 -9.71 33.56 -2.63
N GLY A 37 -10.83 34.19 -2.96
CA GLY A 37 -11.17 35.54 -2.49
C GLY A 37 -10.24 36.62 -3.06
N HIS A 38 -9.57 37.39 -2.18
CA HIS A 38 -8.59 38.42 -2.58
C HIS A 38 -7.14 37.94 -2.55
N LYS A 39 -6.87 36.68 -2.15
CA LYS A 39 -5.51 36.17 -1.95
C LYS A 39 -5.17 35.16 -3.05
N MET A 40 -4.01 35.37 -3.68
CA MET A 40 -3.44 34.40 -4.62
C MET A 40 -2.77 33.28 -3.83
N ILE A 41 -3.17 32.04 -4.09
CA ILE A 41 -2.61 30.86 -3.43
C ILE A 41 -1.74 30.13 -4.46
N LYS A 42 -0.47 29.90 -4.13
CA LYS A 42 0.44 29.16 -5.00
C LYS A 42 -0.05 27.71 -5.10
N PRO A 43 -0.17 27.11 -6.30
CA PRO A 43 -0.62 25.72 -6.47
C PRO A 43 0.13 24.72 -5.57
N LEU A 44 1.43 24.95 -5.37
CA LEU A 44 2.28 24.13 -4.51
C LEU A 44 1.77 24.05 -3.05
N THR A 45 1.17 25.12 -2.52
CA THR A 45 0.64 25.12 -1.15
C THR A 45 -0.55 24.19 -1.00
N ILE A 46 -1.40 24.06 -2.02
CA ILE A 46 -2.54 23.13 -2.02
C ILE A 46 -2.02 21.69 -2.04
N ILE A 47 -1.03 21.39 -2.87
CA ILE A 47 -0.40 20.07 -2.95
C ILE A 47 0.20 19.68 -1.59
N ILE A 48 0.99 20.58 -0.98
CA ILE A 48 1.57 20.35 0.34
C ILE A 48 0.49 20.14 1.39
N LEU A 49 -0.58 20.95 1.38
CA LEU A 49 -1.70 20.80 2.30
C LEU A 49 -2.35 19.42 2.17
N VAL A 50 -2.62 18.95 0.96
CA VAL A 50 -3.19 17.61 0.73
C VAL A 50 -2.25 16.52 1.27
N MET A 51 -0.95 16.61 1.02
CA MET A 51 0.02 15.66 1.57
C MET A 51 0.03 15.68 3.11
N VAL A 52 0.01 16.86 3.72
CA VAL A 52 -0.01 17.01 5.19
C VAL A 52 -1.30 16.45 5.79
N VAL A 53 -2.46 16.69 5.18
CA VAL A 53 -3.73 16.15 5.67
C VAL A 53 -3.72 14.62 5.58
N PHE A 54 -3.24 14.07 4.47
CA PHE A 54 -3.17 12.62 4.28
C PHE A 54 -2.16 11.96 5.23
N PHE A 55 -0.88 12.31 5.13
CA PHE A 55 0.17 11.67 5.94
C PHE A 55 0.13 12.09 7.41
N GLY A 56 -0.27 13.33 7.70
CA GLY A 56 -0.42 13.81 9.07
C GLY A 56 -1.51 13.06 9.83
N SER A 57 -2.64 12.74 9.18
CA SER A 57 -3.67 11.91 9.81
C SER A 57 -3.18 10.49 10.10
N ILE A 58 -2.47 9.85 9.16
CA ILE A 58 -1.87 8.52 9.34
C ILE A 58 -0.87 8.52 10.50
N PHE A 59 -0.02 9.54 10.61
CA PHE A 59 0.95 9.64 11.70
C PHE A 59 0.26 9.89 13.05
N ALA A 60 -0.75 10.77 13.08
CA ALA A 60 -1.53 11.03 14.29
C ALA A 60 -2.27 9.78 14.78
N SER A 61 -2.86 8.99 13.88
CA SER A 61 -3.55 7.75 14.22
C SER A 61 -2.61 6.67 14.77
N GLN A 62 -1.39 6.57 14.22
CA GLN A 62 -0.35 5.68 14.76
C GLN A 62 0.12 6.14 16.15
N ALA A 63 0.40 7.43 16.33
CA ALA A 63 0.84 7.97 17.62
C ALA A 63 -0.24 7.85 18.71
N ALA A 64 -1.51 7.94 18.33
CA ALA A 64 -2.64 7.73 19.24
C ALA A 64 -2.90 6.25 19.57
N GLY A 65 -2.20 5.30 18.92
CA GLY A 65 -2.40 3.86 19.12
C GLY A 65 -3.76 3.35 18.65
N LEU A 66 -4.47 4.12 17.83
CA LEU A 66 -5.80 3.76 17.30
C LEU A 66 -5.70 2.86 16.06
N TYR A 67 -4.54 2.81 15.42
CA TYR A 67 -4.34 2.10 14.15
C TYR A 67 -2.89 1.64 13.98
N GLU A 68 -2.70 0.33 13.83
CA GLU A 68 -1.41 -0.30 13.56
C GLU A 68 -1.34 -0.69 12.06
N LEU A 69 -0.36 -0.16 11.33
CA LEU A 69 -0.16 -0.47 9.91
C LEU A 69 0.42 -1.88 9.67
N THR A 70 1.05 -2.44 10.69
CA THR A 70 1.69 -3.76 10.66
C THR A 70 1.18 -4.58 11.84
N PRO A 71 0.97 -5.90 11.68
CA PRO A 71 0.70 -6.75 12.82
C PRO A 71 1.86 -6.65 13.82
N THR A 72 1.54 -6.70 15.11
CA THR A 72 2.55 -6.74 16.16
C THR A 72 3.54 -7.86 15.87
N PRO A 73 4.87 -7.59 15.90
CA PRO A 73 5.85 -8.65 15.75
C PRO A 73 5.63 -9.70 16.84
N LEU A 74 5.84 -10.96 16.50
CA LEU A 74 5.72 -12.08 17.45
C LEU A 74 6.58 -11.77 18.67
N LYS A 75 5.99 -11.85 19.86
CA LYS A 75 6.73 -11.67 21.10
C LYS A 75 7.76 -12.79 21.24
N THR A 76 8.96 -12.49 21.72
CA THR A 76 9.99 -13.50 22.01
C THR A 76 9.41 -14.61 22.89
N GLY A 77 9.22 -15.80 22.31
CA GLY A 77 8.60 -16.95 23.00
C GLY A 77 7.19 -17.29 22.55
N GLU A 78 6.56 -16.53 21.66
CA GLU A 78 5.31 -16.88 21.00
C GLU A 78 5.63 -17.67 19.72
N SER A 79 4.99 -18.83 19.54
CA SER A 79 5.11 -19.63 18.32
C SER A 79 3.80 -19.57 17.56
N ILE A 80 3.87 -19.29 16.26
CA ILE A 80 2.69 -19.35 15.40
C ILE A 80 2.35 -20.81 15.09
N ASN A 81 1.06 -21.07 14.87
CA ASN A 81 0.64 -22.39 14.38
C ASN A 81 1.09 -22.56 12.92
N TYR A 82 1.19 -23.80 12.44
CA TYR A 82 1.52 -24.09 11.03
C TYR A 82 0.54 -23.42 10.04
N ASN A 83 -0.69 -23.16 10.47
CA ASN A 83 -1.74 -22.47 9.70
C ASN A 83 -1.53 -20.96 9.58
N GLU A 84 -0.68 -20.41 10.43
CA GLU A 84 -0.36 -18.99 10.45
C GLU A 84 0.91 -18.70 9.65
N VAL A 85 1.61 -19.73 9.16
CA VAL A 85 2.72 -19.58 8.23
C VAL A 85 2.21 -18.89 6.96
N LYS A 86 2.81 -17.74 6.65
CA LYS A 86 2.41 -16.91 5.52
C LYS A 86 3.28 -17.19 4.32
N GLY A 87 2.66 -17.15 3.14
CA GLY A 87 3.32 -17.44 1.87
C GLY A 87 4.53 -16.56 1.52
N TYR A 88 4.68 -15.41 2.17
CA TYR A 88 5.80 -14.49 1.98
C TYR A 88 7.00 -14.77 2.90
N MET A 89 6.83 -15.64 3.91
CA MET A 89 7.91 -16.02 4.82
C MET A 89 8.85 -17.00 4.11
N SER A 90 10.14 -16.93 4.43
CA SER A 90 11.10 -17.97 4.02
C SER A 90 10.89 -19.26 4.83
N ILE A 91 11.42 -20.40 4.34
CA ILE A 91 11.38 -21.67 5.07
C ILE A 91 12.02 -21.52 6.45
N LYS A 92 13.16 -20.84 6.52
CA LYS A 92 13.86 -20.56 7.77
C LYS A 92 13.04 -19.68 8.74
N GLU A 93 12.47 -18.59 8.25
CA GLU A 93 11.63 -17.72 9.09
C GLU A 93 10.38 -18.45 9.59
N ALA A 94 9.78 -19.28 8.74
CA ALA A 94 8.62 -20.08 9.09
C ALA A 94 8.96 -21.12 10.17
N SER A 95 10.07 -21.85 10.05
CA SER A 95 10.52 -22.82 11.04
C SER A 95 10.88 -22.18 12.39
N GLU A 96 11.54 -21.01 12.35
CA GLU A 96 11.86 -20.23 13.55
C GLU A 96 10.58 -19.73 14.23
N SER A 97 9.60 -19.27 13.44
CA SER A 97 8.32 -18.78 13.96
C SER A 97 7.44 -19.90 14.53
N THR A 98 7.54 -21.13 14.03
CA THR A 98 6.84 -22.31 14.57
C THR A 98 7.65 -23.07 15.62
N LYS A 99 8.84 -22.57 16.01
CA LYS A 99 9.81 -23.23 16.92
C LYS A 99 10.07 -24.71 16.56
N THR A 100 10.12 -25.01 15.27
CA THR A 100 10.34 -26.37 14.77
C THR A 100 11.74 -26.43 14.16
N ASP A 101 12.44 -27.56 14.33
CA ASP A 101 13.72 -27.77 13.67
C ASP A 101 13.54 -27.74 12.14
N LEU A 102 14.51 -27.21 11.40
CA LEU A 102 14.45 -27.11 9.94
C LEU A 102 14.13 -28.48 9.30
N LYS A 103 14.71 -29.57 9.79
CA LYS A 103 14.47 -30.90 9.21
C LYS A 103 13.05 -31.38 9.45
N GLU A 104 12.52 -31.16 10.65
CA GLU A 104 11.14 -31.50 10.98
C GLU A 104 10.14 -30.64 10.20
N PHE A 105 10.48 -29.38 9.94
CA PHE A 105 9.67 -28.47 9.15
C PHE A 105 9.56 -28.93 7.69
N TYR A 106 10.68 -29.32 7.06
CA TYR A 106 10.69 -29.88 5.71
C TYR A 106 9.84 -31.15 5.60
N LEU A 107 9.92 -32.04 6.60
CA LEU A 107 9.10 -33.26 6.64
C LEU A 107 7.61 -32.96 6.80
N LYS A 108 7.25 -32.07 7.74
CA LYS A 108 5.84 -31.70 7.99
C LYS A 108 5.21 -30.98 6.81
N PHE A 109 5.94 -30.06 6.17
CA PHE A 109 5.47 -29.34 4.98
C PHE A 109 5.69 -30.11 3.67
N LYS A 110 6.20 -31.35 3.73
CA LYS A 110 6.51 -32.19 2.56
C LYS A 110 7.35 -31.45 1.51
N ILE A 111 8.30 -30.62 1.96
CA ILE A 111 9.17 -29.82 1.10
C ILE A 111 10.32 -30.73 0.61
N PRO A 112 10.61 -30.78 -0.70
CA PRO A 112 11.76 -31.53 -1.20
C PRO A 112 13.08 -30.91 -0.70
N GLU A 113 14.07 -31.75 -0.41
CA GLU A 113 15.42 -31.31 0.03
C GLU A 113 16.15 -30.43 -0.99
N ASN A 114 15.71 -30.42 -2.25
CA ASN A 114 16.26 -29.61 -3.32
C ASN A 114 15.90 -28.10 -3.20
N VAL A 115 15.05 -27.73 -2.25
CA VAL A 115 14.58 -26.34 -2.09
C VAL A 115 15.43 -25.61 -1.04
N PRO A 116 16.10 -24.49 -1.39
CA PRO A 116 16.90 -23.71 -0.46
C PRO A 116 16.07 -23.13 0.68
N GLU A 117 16.59 -23.14 1.91
CA GLU A 117 15.93 -22.65 3.14
C GLU A 117 15.53 -21.16 3.11
N THR A 118 16.14 -20.38 2.21
CA THR A 118 15.84 -18.96 1.97
C THR A 118 14.66 -18.74 1.02
N THR A 119 14.15 -19.79 0.40
CA THR A 119 13.02 -19.71 -0.54
C THR A 119 11.73 -19.37 0.19
N LYS A 120 10.93 -18.48 -0.39
CA LYS A 120 9.60 -18.16 0.15
C LYS A 120 8.65 -19.32 -0.02
N MET A 121 7.79 -19.57 0.97
CA MET A 121 6.77 -20.62 0.95
C MET A 121 5.97 -20.72 -0.35
N LYS A 122 5.50 -19.57 -0.89
CA LYS A 122 4.73 -19.54 -2.16
C LYS A 122 5.59 -19.81 -3.40
N GLU A 123 6.88 -19.57 -3.32
CA GLU A 123 7.83 -19.72 -4.42
C GLU A 123 8.39 -21.14 -4.53
N ILE A 124 8.14 -22.00 -3.54
CA ILE A 124 8.50 -23.43 -3.59
C ILE A 124 7.89 -24.11 -4.82
N SER A 125 6.66 -23.73 -5.19
CA SER A 125 5.97 -24.20 -6.40
C SER A 125 6.72 -23.93 -7.72
N LYS A 126 7.62 -22.93 -7.73
CA LYS A 126 8.45 -22.59 -8.89
C LYS A 126 9.73 -23.41 -8.98
N VAL A 127 10.20 -23.93 -7.84
CA VAL A 127 11.44 -24.71 -7.72
C VAL A 127 11.14 -26.21 -7.77
N SER A 128 9.96 -26.62 -7.28
CA SER A 128 9.48 -27.99 -7.31
C SER A 128 8.14 -28.06 -8.02
N GLU A 129 8.13 -28.57 -9.24
CA GLU A 129 6.90 -28.87 -9.98
C GLU A 129 6.04 -29.86 -9.17
N GLY A 130 4.77 -29.52 -8.94
CA GLY A 130 3.83 -30.34 -8.17
C GLY A 130 3.72 -30.01 -6.68
N TYR A 131 4.47 -29.03 -6.16
CA TYR A 131 4.30 -28.54 -4.79
C TYR A 131 3.27 -27.41 -4.71
N ASP A 132 2.21 -27.61 -3.92
CA ASP A 132 1.19 -26.59 -3.63
C ASP A 132 1.21 -26.24 -2.14
N PHE A 133 1.69 -25.03 -1.83
CA PHE A 133 1.78 -24.52 -0.47
C PHE A 133 0.40 -24.40 0.20
N ASP A 134 -0.62 -23.98 -0.53
CA ASP A 134 -1.95 -23.75 0.04
C ASP A 134 -2.63 -25.08 0.38
N GLN A 135 -2.42 -26.14 -0.44
CA GLN A 135 -2.90 -27.49 -0.12
C GLN A 135 -2.21 -28.10 1.11
N VAL A 136 -0.88 -28.00 1.18
CA VAL A 136 -0.12 -28.50 2.34
C VAL A 136 -0.55 -27.77 3.61
N LYS A 137 -0.67 -26.44 3.54
CA LYS A 137 -1.15 -25.62 4.64
C LYS A 137 -2.56 -25.99 5.08
N ALA A 138 -3.49 -26.23 4.15
CA ALA A 138 -4.85 -26.65 4.47
C ALA A 138 -4.87 -28.00 5.21
N SER A 139 -3.99 -28.94 4.84
CA SER A 139 -3.89 -30.24 5.53
C SER A 139 -3.38 -30.15 6.97
N LEU A 140 -2.61 -29.11 7.29
CA LEU A 140 -2.10 -28.83 8.65
C LEU A 140 -3.12 -28.06 9.51
N GLY A 141 -4.19 -27.52 8.89
CA GLY A 141 -5.23 -26.73 9.57
C GLY A 141 -6.46 -27.48 10.02
N THR A 142 -6.54 -28.77 9.70
CA THR A 142 -7.62 -29.68 10.09
C THR A 142 -7.36 -30.43 11.41
N GLN A 143 -6.48 -29.94 12.28
CA GLN A 143 -6.31 -30.43 13.66
C GLN A 143 -6.72 -29.39 14.70
#